data_AF-A0A0D2MI75-F1
#
_entry.id   AF-A0A0D2MI75-F1
#
_cell.length_a   1.000
_cell.length_b   1.000
_cell.length_c   1.000
_cell.angle_alpha   90.00
_cell.angle_beta   90.00
_cell.angle_gamma   90.00
#
_symmetry.space_group_name_H-M   'P 1'
#
loop_
_entity.id
_entity.type
_entity.pdbx_description
1 polymer ?
#
loop_
_entity_poly.entity_id
_entity_poly.type
_entity_poly.pdbx_seq_one_letter_code
_entity_poly.pdbx_strand_id
1 'polypeptide(L)'
;FCSGCRNGGVLYLCPACGERAYCQTCLFIPENEADNFVCPPCFAVRQGEDGVLGKEKPYPFIFLRGMATRENHPKIIMTPLIIFSLHLRGWSILDTPCSVSYQALFPWLKGNVALVEIDFDLSSPEEIANFQGRMDNLLNQLKKPLFKRFTRFCVFITTHSDPITGYLHIGPNHCGSAPLEEVFEYLFPPKFQALLKCSSTNLLHIMACGSVVNISESNLALQAYAQKALFLRIYAYSHTDFQPSLCFNFVERHIVNFFIYGRYSLVPLLQDNQVLGSHTGIFEFCGSLPGQPNKLPALYRWSHPSKAPFGQRISPQCKFCKCVNTVKTVHVSDDSYTVVHRCKYISKKGKSCLFRAVYKMPTGGEWVLGRKPASFEQQGSWFKLKWVAVGANQKVGE
;
A
#
# COMPACT_ATOMS: atom_id res chain seq x y z
N PHE A 1 -20.96 -3.54 12.55
CA PHE A 1 -21.40 -3.95 11.21
C PHE A 1 -21.54 -5.46 11.15
N CYS A 2 -22.49 -5.96 10.36
CA CYS A 2 -22.66 -7.39 10.11
C CYS A 2 -21.52 -7.92 9.21
N SER A 3 -20.85 -8.99 9.62
CA SER A 3 -19.82 -9.71 8.86
C SER A 3 -20.39 -10.45 7.63
N GLY A 4 -21.71 -10.65 7.54
CA GLY A 4 -22.37 -11.19 6.33
C GLY A 4 -22.64 -10.12 5.25
N CYS A 5 -23.47 -9.13 5.55
CA CYS A 5 -23.92 -8.12 4.57
C CYS A 5 -23.26 -6.74 4.67
N ARG A 6 -22.38 -6.50 5.66
CA ARG A 6 -21.74 -5.20 5.94
C ARG A 6 -22.70 -4.07 6.29
N ASN A 7 -23.94 -4.37 6.63
CA ASN A 7 -24.92 -3.37 7.07
C ASN A 7 -24.98 -3.31 8.61
N GLY A 8 -25.76 -2.37 9.13
CA GLY A 8 -26.15 -2.28 10.54
C GLY A 8 -27.38 -3.13 10.88
N GLY A 9 -28.09 -2.74 11.94
CA GLY A 9 -29.27 -3.43 12.48
C GLY A 9 -29.02 -4.01 13.87
N VAL A 10 -29.90 -4.93 14.30
CA VAL A 10 -29.67 -5.76 15.48
C VAL A 10 -28.56 -6.75 15.14
N LEU A 11 -27.46 -6.69 15.89
CA LEU A 11 -26.25 -7.48 15.64
C LEU A 11 -25.98 -8.41 16.83
N TYR A 12 -25.81 -9.69 16.54
CA TYR A 12 -25.28 -10.67 17.50
C TYR A 12 -23.76 -10.64 17.42
N LEU A 13 -23.11 -10.13 18.46
CA LEU A 13 -21.66 -10.09 18.57
C LEU A 13 -21.14 -11.44 19.07
N CYS A 14 -20.14 -12.00 18.41
CA CYS A 14 -19.53 -13.26 18.84
C CYS A 14 -18.69 -13.02 20.12
N PRO A 15 -19.10 -13.55 21.30
CA PRO A 15 -18.38 -13.35 22.56
C PRO A 15 -16.98 -13.97 22.51
N ALA A 16 -16.78 -15.04 21.72
CA ALA A 16 -15.49 -15.72 21.61
C ALA A 16 -14.36 -14.86 21.01
N CYS A 17 -14.67 -13.90 20.13
CA CYS A 17 -13.65 -13.02 19.56
C CYS A 17 -13.92 -11.54 19.78
N GLY A 18 -15.14 -11.11 20.09
CA GLY A 18 -15.51 -9.70 20.23
C GLY A 18 -15.41 -8.88 18.94
N GLU A 19 -15.04 -9.48 17.80
CA GLU A 19 -14.70 -8.75 16.56
C GLU A 19 -15.69 -8.95 15.41
N ARG A 20 -16.51 -10.00 15.47
CA ARG A 20 -17.44 -10.37 14.39
C ARG A 20 -18.86 -10.38 14.89
N ALA A 21 -19.76 -9.83 14.09
CA ALA A 21 -21.18 -9.77 14.43
C ALA A 21 -22.04 -10.11 13.21
N TYR A 22 -23.23 -10.66 13.41
CA TYR A 22 -24.17 -10.97 12.34
C TYR A 22 -25.51 -10.34 12.63
N CYS A 23 -26.16 -9.79 11.61
CA CYS A 23 -27.55 -9.37 11.76
C CYS A 23 -28.51 -10.54 11.56
N GLN A 24 -29.69 -10.42 12.16
CA GLN A 24 -30.81 -11.37 12.02
C GLN A 24 -31.16 -11.68 10.56
N THR A 25 -30.89 -10.74 9.65
CA THR A 25 -31.15 -10.91 8.22
C THR A 25 -30.13 -11.81 7.50
N CYS A 26 -28.93 -11.98 8.06
CA CYS A 26 -27.88 -12.83 7.48
C CYS A 26 -27.80 -14.21 8.13
N LEU A 27 -28.11 -14.28 9.43
CA LEU A 27 -27.98 -15.50 10.21
C LEU A 27 -29.20 -15.63 11.14
N PHE A 28 -29.89 -16.75 11.04
CA PHE A 28 -30.95 -17.12 11.97
C PHE A 28 -30.34 -17.66 13.25
N ILE A 29 -30.65 -17.01 14.36
CA ILE A 29 -30.24 -17.40 15.70
C ILE A 29 -31.51 -17.46 16.55
N PRO A 30 -31.91 -18.63 17.04
CA PRO A 30 -33.02 -18.74 17.99
C PRO A 30 -32.79 -17.85 19.21
N GLU A 31 -33.84 -17.20 19.73
CA GLU A 31 -33.70 -16.25 20.84
C GLU A 31 -33.09 -16.89 22.09
N ASN A 32 -33.44 -18.16 22.36
CA ASN A 32 -32.89 -18.96 23.46
C ASN A 32 -31.41 -19.37 23.27
N GLU A 33 -30.83 -19.15 22.09
CA GLU A 33 -29.44 -19.47 21.77
C GLU A 33 -28.56 -18.23 21.51
N ALA A 34 -29.12 -17.02 21.60
CA ALA A 34 -28.41 -15.78 21.31
C ALA A 34 -27.13 -15.61 22.17
N ASP A 35 -27.20 -15.97 23.45
CA ASP A 35 -26.06 -15.90 24.38
C ASP A 35 -24.97 -16.96 24.06
N ASN A 36 -25.35 -18.05 23.39
CA ASN A 36 -24.45 -19.11 22.94
C ASN A 36 -23.91 -18.87 21.52
N PHE A 37 -24.22 -17.73 20.91
CA PHE A 37 -23.77 -17.42 19.56
C PHE A 37 -22.24 -17.50 19.45
N VAL A 38 -21.76 -18.16 18.39
CA VAL A 38 -20.34 -18.17 18.01
C VAL A 38 -20.27 -17.95 16.52
N CYS A 39 -19.46 -16.98 16.07
CA CYS A 39 -19.34 -16.72 14.65
C CYS A 39 -18.73 -17.92 13.89
N PRO A 40 -19.02 -18.07 12.58
CA PRO A 40 -18.55 -19.21 11.79
C PRO A 40 -17.02 -19.41 11.84
N PRO A 41 -16.17 -18.36 11.76
CA PRO A 41 -14.73 -18.52 11.91
C PRO A 41 -14.31 -19.06 13.28
N CYS A 42 -14.89 -18.57 14.38
CA CYS A 42 -14.58 -19.06 15.73
C CYS A 42 -15.08 -20.49 15.93
N PHE A 43 -16.25 -20.82 15.38
CA PHE A 43 -16.79 -22.18 15.42
C PHE A 43 -15.87 -23.16 14.68
N ALA A 44 -15.39 -22.79 13.49
CA ALA A 44 -14.48 -23.62 12.71
C ALA A 44 -13.10 -23.83 13.38
N VAL A 45 -12.64 -22.85 14.17
CA VAL A 45 -11.35 -22.91 14.89
C VAL A 45 -11.47 -23.59 16.24
N ARG A 46 -12.65 -23.56 16.90
CA ARG A 46 -12.88 -24.27 18.15
C ARG A 46 -12.56 -25.76 17.92
N GLN A 47 -11.48 -26.21 18.54
CA GLN A 47 -11.22 -27.62 18.75
C GLN A 47 -12.33 -28.11 19.67
N GLY A 48 -13.01 -29.20 19.29
CA GLY A 48 -13.83 -29.93 20.24
C GLY A 48 -12.97 -30.35 21.43
N GLU A 49 -13.60 -30.62 22.57
CA GLU A 49 -12.93 -31.18 23.76
C GLU A 49 -12.14 -32.48 23.43
N ASP A 50 -12.43 -33.10 22.28
CA ASP A 50 -11.80 -34.31 21.74
C ASP A 50 -10.69 -34.04 20.69
N GLY A 51 -10.26 -32.79 20.47
CA GLY A 51 -9.27 -32.45 19.44
C GLY A 51 -9.79 -32.48 17.99
N VAL A 52 -11.08 -32.77 17.81
CA VAL A 52 -11.75 -32.74 16.51
C VAL A 52 -12.03 -31.29 16.08
N LEU A 53 -11.55 -30.89 14.91
CA LEU A 53 -11.86 -29.59 14.32
C LEU A 53 -13.37 -29.41 14.18
N GLY A 54 -13.90 -28.20 14.42
CA GLY A 54 -15.29 -27.85 14.12
C GLY A 54 -15.74 -28.06 12.65
N LYS A 55 -14.91 -28.68 11.80
CA LYS A 55 -15.28 -29.19 10.48
C LYS A 55 -16.20 -30.42 10.55
N GLU A 56 -16.13 -31.22 11.61
CA GLU A 56 -16.91 -32.46 11.71
C GLU A 56 -18.29 -32.25 12.36
N LYS A 57 -18.46 -31.16 13.13
CA LYS A 57 -19.75 -30.79 13.70
C LYS A 57 -20.43 -29.73 12.80
N PRO A 58 -21.71 -29.88 12.46
CA PRO A 58 -22.42 -28.88 11.68
C PRO A 58 -22.51 -27.56 12.46
N TYR A 59 -22.41 -26.44 11.74
CA TYR A 59 -22.61 -25.12 12.35
C TYR A 59 -24.06 -25.01 12.85
N PRO A 60 -24.31 -24.66 14.13
CA PRO A 60 -25.64 -24.73 14.73
C PRO A 60 -26.63 -23.66 14.23
N PHE A 61 -26.14 -22.62 13.54
CA PHE A 61 -26.96 -21.51 13.06
C PHE A 61 -27.13 -21.53 11.53
N ILE A 62 -28.28 -21.07 11.05
CA ILE A 62 -28.65 -21.16 9.62
C ILE A 62 -28.38 -19.82 8.93
N PHE A 63 -27.61 -19.83 7.83
CA PHE A 63 -27.46 -18.66 6.98
C PHE A 63 -28.72 -18.39 6.18
N LEU A 64 -29.29 -17.20 6.33
CA LEU A 64 -30.50 -16.79 5.61
C LEU A 64 -30.20 -16.13 4.26
N ARG A 65 -28.95 -15.72 4.02
CA ARG A 65 -28.53 -15.04 2.79
C ARG A 65 -27.14 -15.47 2.37
N GLY A 66 -26.92 -15.45 1.05
CA GLY A 66 -25.58 -15.49 0.48
C GLY A 66 -24.76 -14.26 0.89
N MET A 67 -23.43 -14.38 0.81
CA MET A 67 -22.54 -13.26 1.09
C MET A 67 -22.66 -12.21 -0.01
N ALA A 68 -22.80 -10.94 0.37
CA ALA A 68 -22.92 -9.85 -0.59
C ALA A 68 -21.58 -9.46 -1.23
N THR A 69 -20.47 -10.00 -0.73
CA THR A 69 -19.11 -9.57 -1.07
C THR A 69 -18.14 -10.75 -1.10
N ARG A 70 -16.98 -10.58 -1.74
CA ARG A 70 -15.94 -11.63 -1.87
C ARG A 70 -15.32 -12.04 -0.54
N GLU A 71 -15.45 -11.19 0.46
CA GLU A 71 -14.86 -11.37 1.78
C GLU A 71 -15.73 -12.24 2.66
N ASN A 72 -15.19 -13.39 3.03
CA ASN A 72 -15.87 -14.33 3.91
C ASN A 72 -15.71 -13.89 5.36
N HIS A 73 -16.84 -13.57 6.00
CA HIS A 73 -16.91 -13.31 7.44
C HIS A 73 -15.86 -12.29 7.97
N PRO A 74 -15.66 -11.12 7.31
CA PRO A 74 -14.67 -10.16 7.73
C PRO A 74 -14.88 -9.70 9.18
N LYS A 75 -13.77 -9.53 9.90
CA LYS A 75 -13.75 -8.67 11.09
C LYS A 75 -13.88 -7.22 10.64
N ILE A 76 -14.56 -6.39 11.43
CA ILE A 76 -14.79 -4.98 11.07
C ILE A 76 -14.34 -4.12 12.26
N ILE A 77 -13.16 -3.52 12.12
CA ILE A 77 -12.50 -2.75 13.17
C ILE A 77 -12.97 -1.31 13.12
N MET A 78 -13.57 -0.86 14.22
CA MET A 78 -14.24 0.44 14.35
C MET A 78 -13.50 1.44 15.25
N THR A 79 -12.31 1.07 15.73
CA THR A 79 -11.49 1.90 16.62
C THR A 79 -11.20 3.27 15.99
N PRO A 80 -11.18 4.38 16.74
CA PRO A 80 -10.92 5.68 16.13
C PRO A 80 -9.56 5.79 15.44
N LEU A 81 -9.52 6.52 14.32
CA LEU A 81 -8.36 6.70 13.44
C LEU A 81 -8.19 8.17 13.05
N ILE A 82 -6.96 8.68 13.10
CA ILE A 82 -6.61 9.98 12.50
C ILE A 82 -5.80 9.74 11.24
N ILE A 83 -6.16 10.45 10.18
CA ILE A 83 -5.40 10.54 8.94
C ILE A 83 -4.71 11.90 8.92
N PHE A 84 -3.38 11.91 8.89
CA PHE A 84 -2.58 13.12 8.71
C PHE A 84 -2.19 13.27 7.25
N SER A 85 -2.49 14.42 6.66
CA SER A 85 -1.98 14.89 5.38
C SER A 85 -0.88 15.92 5.64
N LEU A 86 0.37 15.48 5.64
CA LEU A 86 1.53 16.36 5.69
C LEU A 86 1.94 16.65 4.25
N HIS A 87 1.75 17.86 3.74
CA HIS A 87 2.05 18.14 2.34
C HIS A 87 2.91 19.39 2.18
N LEU A 88 3.73 19.42 1.13
CA LEU A 88 4.50 20.60 0.79
C LEU A 88 3.55 21.77 0.52
N ARG A 89 3.89 22.98 0.95
CA ARG A 89 3.11 24.18 0.63
C ARG A 89 2.93 24.32 -0.88
N GLY A 90 1.72 24.69 -1.30
CA GLY A 90 1.35 24.85 -2.72
C GLY A 90 0.79 23.60 -3.38
N TRP A 91 0.80 22.45 -2.70
CA TRP A 91 0.11 21.25 -3.19
C TRP A 91 -1.42 21.37 -3.06
N SER A 92 -2.16 20.93 -4.08
CA SER A 92 -3.62 20.88 -4.02
C SER A 92 -4.08 19.83 -3.02
N ILE A 93 -5.01 20.20 -2.14
CA ILE A 93 -5.61 19.31 -1.15
C ILE A 93 -6.78 18.49 -1.72
N LEU A 94 -7.46 19.01 -2.75
CA LEU A 94 -8.77 18.51 -3.19
C LEU A 94 -8.73 17.18 -3.96
N ASP A 95 -7.55 16.73 -4.38
CA ASP A 95 -7.37 15.47 -5.10
C ASP A 95 -6.10 14.78 -4.61
N THR A 96 -6.01 14.56 -3.30
CA THR A 96 -4.91 13.81 -2.70
C THR A 96 -5.32 12.37 -2.38
N PRO A 97 -4.39 11.40 -2.41
CA PRO A 97 -4.69 10.05 -1.92
C PRO A 97 -5.18 10.03 -0.46
N CYS A 98 -4.80 11.05 0.32
CA CYS A 98 -5.26 11.25 1.69
C CYS A 98 -6.77 11.55 1.75
N SER A 99 -7.26 12.48 0.93
CA SER A 99 -8.69 12.78 0.83
C SER A 99 -9.52 11.55 0.44
N VAL A 100 -9.05 10.78 -0.55
CA VAL A 100 -9.67 9.52 -0.99
C VAL A 100 -9.71 8.50 0.16
N SER A 101 -8.63 8.40 0.94
CA SER A 101 -8.56 7.53 2.12
C SER A 101 -9.60 7.88 3.17
N TYR A 102 -9.75 9.17 3.47
CA TYR A 102 -10.75 9.66 4.42
C TYR A 102 -12.17 9.32 3.94
N GLN A 103 -12.50 9.62 2.68
CA GLN A 103 -13.81 9.33 2.11
C GLN A 103 -14.12 7.84 2.08
N ALA A 104 -13.12 6.98 1.80
CA ALA A 104 -13.27 5.53 1.83
C ALA A 104 -13.62 5.00 3.23
N LEU A 105 -13.08 5.63 4.27
CA LEU A 105 -13.24 5.21 5.67
C LEU A 105 -14.45 5.83 6.36
N PHE A 106 -14.88 7.01 5.93
CA PHE A 106 -15.94 7.76 6.60
C PHE A 106 -17.25 6.97 6.78
N PRO A 107 -17.79 6.27 5.76
CA PRO A 107 -19.01 5.47 5.91
C PRO A 107 -18.87 4.32 6.92
N TRP A 108 -17.66 3.79 7.07
CA TRP A 108 -17.36 2.75 8.04
C TRP A 108 -17.26 3.35 9.44
N LEU A 109 -16.41 4.34 9.64
CA LEU A 109 -16.05 4.79 10.99
C LEU A 109 -17.09 5.75 11.61
N LYS A 110 -18.04 6.32 10.84
CA LYS A 110 -19.20 7.09 11.34
C LYS A 110 -18.84 8.10 12.46
N GLY A 111 -17.85 8.95 12.22
CA GLY A 111 -17.35 9.93 13.21
C GLY A 111 -16.19 9.45 14.09
N ASN A 112 -15.73 8.21 13.92
CA ASN A 112 -14.48 7.69 14.48
C ASN A 112 -13.29 7.85 13.51
N VAL A 113 -13.38 8.78 12.56
CA VAL A 113 -12.27 9.14 11.67
C VAL A 113 -12.13 10.66 11.66
N ALA A 114 -10.90 11.15 11.71
CA ALA A 114 -10.58 12.55 11.52
C ALA A 114 -9.52 12.69 10.43
N LEU A 115 -9.67 13.71 9.59
CA LEU A 115 -8.65 14.15 8.65
C LEU A 115 -7.99 15.41 9.21
N VAL A 116 -6.68 15.41 9.31
CA VAL A 116 -5.87 16.54 9.74
C VAL A 116 -4.94 16.91 8.61
N GLU A 117 -5.05 18.14 8.11
CA GLU A 117 -4.23 18.64 7.02
C GLU A 117 -3.30 19.72 7.55
N ILE A 118 -2.03 19.61 7.20
CA ILE A 118 -1.02 20.60 7.55
C ILE A 118 0.00 20.67 6.41
N ASP A 119 0.13 21.85 5.83
CA ASP A 119 1.18 22.12 4.87
C ASP A 119 2.49 22.42 5.59
N PHE A 120 3.62 22.12 4.96
CA PHE A 120 4.94 22.46 5.48
C PHE A 120 5.76 23.25 4.47
N ASP A 121 6.58 24.14 5.01
CA ASP A 121 7.65 24.86 4.33
C ASP A 121 8.79 24.94 5.34
N LEU A 122 9.92 24.34 5.01
CA LEU A 122 11.11 24.25 5.84
C LEU A 122 12.29 24.99 5.18
N SER A 123 12.00 25.90 4.25
CA SER A 123 13.01 26.64 3.48
C SER A 123 13.70 27.77 4.27
N SER A 124 13.09 28.24 5.36
CA SER A 124 13.63 29.30 6.20
C SER A 124 13.36 29.07 7.69
N PRO A 125 14.15 29.67 8.61
CA PRO A 125 13.91 29.56 10.04
C PRO A 125 12.53 30.03 10.49
N GLU A 126 11.98 31.07 9.85
CA GLU A 126 10.65 31.60 10.15
C GLU A 126 9.56 30.59 9.78
N GLU A 127 9.68 29.96 8.61
CA GLU A 127 8.73 28.97 8.12
C GLU A 127 8.79 27.67 8.93
N ILE A 128 10.00 27.24 9.31
CA ILE A 128 10.21 26.13 10.24
C ILE A 128 9.50 26.41 11.57
N ALA A 129 9.71 27.59 12.16
CA ALA A 129 9.07 27.98 13.41
C ALA A 129 7.54 28.04 13.29
N ASN A 130 7.02 28.53 12.16
CA ASN A 130 5.59 28.53 11.87
C ASN A 130 5.01 27.11 11.84
N PHE A 131 5.62 26.22 11.06
CA PHE A 131 5.19 24.83 10.96
C PHE A 131 5.24 24.11 12.31
N GLN A 132 6.36 24.24 13.03
CA GLN A 132 6.52 23.64 14.36
C GLN A 132 5.48 24.16 15.36
N GLY A 133 5.20 25.46 15.37
CA GLY A 133 4.16 26.04 16.22
C GLY A 133 2.76 25.48 15.92
N ARG A 134 2.40 25.34 14.64
CA ARG A 134 1.13 24.70 14.22
C ARG A 134 1.07 23.23 14.62
N MET A 135 2.14 22.48 14.39
CA MET A 135 2.25 21.07 14.77
C MET A 135 2.15 20.88 16.29
N ASP A 136 2.85 21.69 17.09
CA ASP A 136 2.79 21.61 18.55
C ASP A 136 1.40 21.93 19.09
N ASN A 137 0.73 22.95 18.54
CA ASN A 137 -0.65 23.28 18.89
C ASN A 137 -1.60 22.11 18.61
N LEU A 138 -1.48 21.51 17.43
CA LEU A 138 -2.26 20.33 17.03
C LEU A 138 -2.01 19.14 17.97
N LEU A 139 -0.74 18.80 18.25
CA LEU A 139 -0.39 17.70 19.16
C LEU A 139 -0.89 17.95 20.58
N ASN A 140 -0.89 19.19 21.05
CA ASN A 140 -1.47 19.55 22.35
C ASN A 140 -2.99 19.41 22.36
N GLN A 141 -3.68 19.70 21.25
CA GLN A 141 -5.12 19.43 21.13
C GLN A 141 -5.41 17.92 21.20
N LEU A 142 -4.60 17.08 20.55
CA LEU A 142 -4.77 15.63 20.55
C LEU A 142 -4.59 14.97 21.93
N LYS A 143 -3.94 15.67 22.89
CA LYS A 143 -3.85 15.22 24.29
C LYS A 143 -5.14 15.43 25.09
N LYS A 144 -6.06 16.27 24.61
CA LYS A 144 -7.33 16.54 25.30
C LYS A 144 -8.16 15.27 25.40
N PRO A 145 -8.97 15.07 26.47
CA PRO A 145 -9.75 13.85 26.69
C PRO A 145 -10.58 13.40 25.49
N LEU A 146 -11.17 14.35 24.74
CA LEU A 146 -11.97 14.07 23.54
C LEU A 146 -11.21 13.29 22.46
N PHE A 147 -9.90 13.54 22.33
CA PHE A 147 -9.06 12.97 21.27
C PHE A 147 -8.24 11.76 21.73
N LYS A 148 -8.17 11.47 23.04
CA LYS A 148 -7.44 10.31 23.58
C LYS A 148 -7.93 8.96 23.04
N ARG A 149 -9.17 8.89 22.54
CA ARG A 149 -9.74 7.70 21.90
C ARG A 149 -9.09 7.35 20.56
N PHE A 150 -8.42 8.31 19.91
CA PHE A 150 -7.72 8.10 18.65
C PHE A 150 -6.34 7.52 18.91
N THR A 151 -6.24 6.20 18.75
CA THR A 151 -5.01 5.47 18.98
C THR A 151 -4.33 5.06 17.69
N ARG A 152 -5.04 5.04 16.55
CA ARG A 152 -4.52 4.60 15.25
C ARG A 152 -4.25 5.79 14.35
N PHE A 153 -3.16 5.70 13.58
CA PHE A 153 -2.71 6.80 12.72
C PHE A 153 -2.38 6.32 11.31
N CYS A 154 -2.88 7.03 10.31
CA CYS A 154 -2.42 6.94 8.92
C CYS A 154 -1.78 8.27 8.55
N VAL A 155 -0.56 8.27 8.04
CA VAL A 155 0.15 9.49 7.66
C VAL A 155 0.46 9.44 6.18
N PHE A 156 0.18 10.54 5.49
CA PHE A 156 0.60 10.79 4.12
C PHE A 156 1.61 11.94 4.14
N ILE A 157 2.80 11.72 3.60
CA ILE A 157 3.76 12.80 3.29
C ILE A 157 3.70 13.01 1.79
N THR A 158 3.39 14.23 1.37
CA THR A 158 3.28 14.55 -0.06
C THR A 158 4.24 15.68 -0.41
N THR A 159 5.26 15.35 -1.20
CA THR A 159 6.31 16.28 -1.59
C THR A 159 7.00 15.76 -2.86
N HIS A 160 7.89 16.55 -3.43
CA HIS A 160 8.80 16.08 -4.47
C HIS A 160 10.07 15.52 -3.86
N SER A 161 10.86 14.84 -4.69
CA SER A 161 12.21 14.43 -4.30
C SER A 161 13.20 14.78 -5.40
N ASP A 162 14.42 15.12 -4.98
CA ASP A 162 15.51 15.41 -5.88
C ASP A 162 15.89 14.14 -6.65
N PRO A 163 16.00 14.18 -7.99
CA PRO A 163 16.23 12.99 -8.81
C PRO A 163 17.64 12.40 -8.66
N ILE A 164 18.61 13.16 -8.14
CA ILE A 164 20.02 12.78 -8.02
C ILE A 164 20.29 12.20 -6.63
N THR A 165 19.88 12.91 -5.59
CA THR A 165 20.18 12.56 -4.19
C THR A 165 19.07 11.71 -3.55
N GLY A 166 17.85 11.79 -4.08
CA GLY A 166 16.67 11.18 -3.44
C GLY A 166 16.20 11.92 -2.20
N TYR A 167 16.72 13.13 -1.94
CA TYR A 167 16.32 14.00 -0.83
C TYR A 167 14.90 14.55 -1.04
N LEU A 168 14.20 14.84 0.05
CA LEU A 168 12.84 15.37 -0.02
C LEU A 168 12.87 16.88 -0.18
N HIS A 169 11.98 17.43 -1.01
CA HIS A 169 11.87 18.88 -1.12
C HIS A 169 11.31 19.48 0.17
N ILE A 170 11.93 20.58 0.59
CA ILE A 170 11.67 21.23 1.89
C ILE A 170 10.75 22.44 1.77
N GLY A 171 10.65 23.06 0.60
CA GLY A 171 9.74 24.19 0.37
C GLY A 171 9.23 24.25 -1.07
N PRO A 172 8.30 25.18 -1.37
CA PRO A 172 7.67 25.31 -2.68
C PRO A 172 8.68 25.71 -3.77
N ASN A 173 8.26 25.60 -5.03
CA ASN A 173 9.02 26.09 -6.20
C ASN A 173 10.47 25.57 -6.31
N HIS A 174 10.72 24.34 -5.86
CA HIS A 174 12.04 23.70 -5.92
C HIS A 174 13.14 24.48 -5.16
N CYS A 175 12.79 25.19 -4.08
CA CYS A 175 13.72 26.04 -3.35
C CYS A 175 14.80 25.28 -2.54
N GLY A 176 14.76 23.94 -2.53
CA GLY A 176 15.75 23.09 -1.89
C GLY A 176 15.24 21.69 -1.60
N SER A 177 16.17 20.81 -1.20
CA SER A 177 15.89 19.47 -0.72
C SER A 177 16.84 19.09 0.41
N ALA A 178 16.38 18.27 1.34
CA ALA A 178 17.18 17.80 2.48
C ALA A 178 17.08 16.27 2.66
N PRO A 179 18.09 15.65 3.31
CA PRO A 179 18.05 14.24 3.68
C PRO A 179 16.76 13.86 4.41
N LEU A 180 16.35 12.60 4.27
CA LEU A 180 15.09 12.10 4.81
C LEU A 180 15.04 12.20 6.34
N GLU A 181 16.16 11.97 7.01
CA GLU A 181 16.31 12.09 8.46
C GLU A 181 15.99 13.51 8.94
N GLU A 182 16.59 14.52 8.30
CA GLU A 182 16.42 15.92 8.65
C GLU A 182 14.96 16.35 8.47
N VAL A 183 14.36 16.04 7.32
CA VAL A 183 12.94 16.36 7.08
C VAL A 183 12.04 15.64 8.09
N PHE A 184 12.33 14.38 8.42
CA PHE A 184 11.52 13.61 9.36
C PHE A 184 11.67 14.07 10.82
N GLU A 185 12.77 14.75 11.20
CA GLU A 185 12.89 15.38 12.51
C GLU A 185 11.89 16.53 12.68
N TYR A 186 11.65 17.32 11.63
CA TYR A 186 10.64 18.36 11.63
C TYR A 186 9.23 17.79 11.54
N LEU A 187 8.97 16.85 10.61
CA LEU A 187 7.63 16.29 10.38
C LEU A 187 7.16 15.39 11.53
N PHE A 188 8.09 14.72 12.23
CA PHE A 188 7.80 13.83 13.34
C PHE A 188 8.59 14.26 14.59
N PRO A 189 8.25 15.40 15.21
CA PRO A 189 8.92 15.82 16.43
C PRO A 189 8.72 14.77 17.54
N PRO A 190 9.57 14.74 18.58
CA PRO A 190 9.50 13.73 19.65
C PRO A 190 8.10 13.54 20.26
N LYS A 191 7.32 14.63 20.40
CA LYS A 191 5.93 14.57 20.86
C LYS A 191 5.02 13.79 19.92
N PHE A 192 5.18 13.95 18.60
CA PHE A 192 4.40 13.19 17.62
C PHE A 192 4.85 11.72 17.59
N GLN A 193 6.15 11.45 17.66
CA GLN A 193 6.65 10.07 17.76
C GLN A 193 6.10 9.35 19.00
N ALA A 194 6.02 10.04 20.14
CA ALA A 194 5.42 9.49 21.35
C ALA A 194 3.93 9.14 21.17
N LEU A 195 3.18 9.98 20.46
CA LEU A 195 1.79 9.71 20.10
C LEU A 195 1.66 8.48 19.18
N LEU A 196 2.51 8.39 18.14
CA LEU A 196 2.52 7.26 17.21
C LEU A 196 2.81 5.94 17.93
N LYS A 197 3.72 5.93 18.93
CA LYS A 197 4.04 4.73 19.72
C LYS A 197 2.86 4.14 20.51
N CYS A 198 1.74 4.85 20.65
CA CYS A 198 0.53 4.33 21.28
C CYS A 198 -0.18 3.25 20.44
N SER A 199 0.22 3.01 19.19
CA SER A 199 -0.35 1.97 18.32
C SER A 199 0.72 1.24 17.53
N SER A 200 0.57 -0.08 17.45
CA SER A 200 1.37 -0.97 16.61
C SER A 200 0.85 -1.10 15.18
N THR A 201 -0.19 -0.36 14.81
CA THR A 201 -0.91 -0.48 13.53
C THR A 201 -0.93 0.83 12.76
N ASN A 202 0.07 1.68 12.94
CA ASN A 202 0.14 2.90 12.15
C ASN A 202 0.68 2.63 10.75
N LEU A 203 0.30 3.50 9.82
CA LEU A 203 0.65 3.39 8.42
C LEU A 203 1.24 4.71 7.92
N LEU A 204 2.33 4.66 7.16
CA LEU A 204 2.91 5.82 6.49
C LEU A 204 2.93 5.60 4.97
N HIS A 205 2.49 6.59 4.22
CA HIS A 205 2.68 6.69 2.78
C HIS A 205 3.56 7.90 2.45
N ILE A 206 4.62 7.67 1.67
CA ILE A 206 5.47 8.72 1.12
C ILE A 206 5.08 8.90 -0.35
N MET A 207 4.27 9.91 -0.61
CA MET A 207 3.77 10.32 -1.92
C MET A 207 4.77 11.27 -2.58
N ALA A 208 5.95 10.75 -2.92
CA ALA A 208 7.02 11.47 -3.60
C ALA A 208 7.51 10.73 -4.85
N CYS A 209 8.34 11.40 -5.64
CA CYS A 209 9.01 10.81 -6.79
C CYS A 209 9.91 9.64 -6.38
N GLY A 210 10.20 8.75 -7.34
CA GLY A 210 10.84 7.46 -7.07
C GLY A 210 12.28 7.53 -6.60
N SER A 211 12.93 8.69 -6.69
CA SER A 211 14.31 8.84 -6.23
C SER A 211 14.47 8.58 -4.73
N VAL A 212 13.43 8.80 -3.91
CA VAL A 212 13.42 8.46 -2.47
C VAL A 212 13.75 6.98 -2.21
N VAL A 213 13.34 6.09 -3.11
CA VAL A 213 13.51 4.64 -2.94
C VAL A 213 14.50 4.01 -3.91
N ASN A 214 14.75 4.67 -5.04
CA ASN A 214 15.68 4.18 -6.06
C ASN A 214 17.13 4.59 -5.76
N ILE A 215 17.35 5.71 -5.08
CA ILE A 215 18.69 6.11 -4.62
C ILE A 215 19.03 5.34 -3.34
N SER A 216 20.18 4.65 -3.35
CA SER A 216 20.55 3.72 -2.29
C SER A 216 20.66 4.39 -0.92
N GLU A 217 21.22 5.60 -0.85
CA GLU A 217 21.36 6.36 0.40
C GLU A 217 19.99 6.71 1.00
N SER A 218 19.10 7.32 0.22
CA SER A 218 17.74 7.66 0.64
C SER A 218 16.91 6.42 1.02
N ASN A 219 17.09 5.29 0.32
CA ASN A 219 16.45 4.03 0.69
C ASN A 219 16.97 3.50 2.05
N LEU A 220 18.28 3.55 2.30
CA LEU A 220 18.88 3.13 3.56
C LEU A 220 18.42 4.03 4.71
N ALA A 221 18.31 5.34 4.49
CA ALA A 221 17.71 6.29 5.43
C ALA A 221 16.28 5.87 5.82
N LEU A 222 15.46 5.51 4.83
CA LEU A 222 14.10 5.07 5.07
C LEU A 222 14.01 3.71 5.78
N GLN A 223 14.94 2.79 5.49
CA GLN A 223 15.09 1.53 6.24
C GLN A 223 15.46 1.80 7.70
N ALA A 224 16.42 2.69 7.96
CA ALA A 224 16.81 3.07 9.31
C ALA A 224 15.64 3.72 10.06
N TYR A 225 14.86 4.57 9.39
CA TYR A 225 13.68 5.17 9.99
C TYR A 225 12.58 4.14 10.30
N ALA A 226 12.34 3.16 9.42
CA ALA A 226 11.38 2.08 9.67
C ALA A 226 11.70 1.28 10.95
N GLN A 227 12.97 1.20 11.35
CA GLN A 227 13.41 0.52 12.57
C GLN A 227 12.98 1.25 13.85
N LYS A 228 12.57 2.52 13.78
CA LYS A 228 12.00 3.25 14.93
C LYS A 228 10.64 2.69 15.37
N ALA A 229 10.05 1.76 14.60
CA ALA A 229 8.80 1.05 14.89
C ALA A 229 7.60 1.99 15.15
N LEU A 230 7.62 3.20 14.57
CA LEU A 230 6.51 4.16 14.65
C LEU A 230 5.33 3.75 13.75
N PHE A 231 5.64 3.00 12.69
CA PHE A 231 4.69 2.53 11.69
C PHE A 231 4.86 1.03 11.47
N LEU A 232 3.76 0.31 11.34
CA LEU A 232 3.77 -1.11 10.97
C LEU A 232 4.29 -1.31 9.55
N ARG A 233 3.91 -0.36 8.68
CA ARG A 233 4.25 -0.32 7.26
C ARG A 233 4.53 1.10 6.82
N ILE A 234 5.55 1.24 5.97
CA ILE A 234 5.80 2.44 5.19
C ILE A 234 5.75 2.07 3.71
N TYR A 235 4.98 2.80 2.93
CA TYR A 235 4.89 2.61 1.48
C TYR A 235 5.45 3.81 0.73
N ALA A 236 6.25 3.53 -0.29
CA ALA A 236 6.80 4.51 -1.21
C ALA A 236 6.81 3.93 -2.64
N TYR A 237 6.99 4.78 -3.64
CA TYR A 237 6.72 4.42 -5.04
C TYR A 237 7.97 4.58 -5.89
N SER A 238 8.19 3.69 -6.86
CA SER A 238 9.47 3.62 -7.58
C SER A 238 9.54 4.45 -8.87
N HIS A 239 8.46 5.09 -9.31
CA HIS A 239 8.44 5.82 -10.58
C HIS A 239 9.09 7.21 -10.45
N THR A 240 9.99 7.58 -11.37
CA THR A 240 10.69 8.88 -11.37
C THR A 240 9.73 10.06 -11.36
N ASP A 241 8.72 10.02 -12.24
CA ASP A 241 7.68 11.05 -12.32
C ASP A 241 6.40 10.52 -11.70
N PHE A 242 6.46 10.18 -10.40
CA PHE A 242 5.31 9.60 -9.72
C PHE A 242 4.11 10.57 -9.77
N GLN A 243 2.93 10.03 -10.02
CA GLN A 243 1.69 10.79 -10.16
C GLN A 243 0.71 10.24 -9.12
N PRO A 244 0.53 10.93 -7.99
CA PRO A 244 -0.28 10.40 -6.88
C PRO A 244 -1.74 10.11 -7.27
N SER A 245 -2.30 10.80 -8.26
CA SER A 245 -3.65 10.50 -8.78
C SER A 245 -3.80 9.08 -9.31
N LEU A 246 -2.73 8.48 -9.83
CA LEU A 246 -2.75 7.10 -10.33
C LEU A 246 -2.79 6.05 -9.21
N CYS A 247 -2.67 6.45 -7.93
CA CYS A 247 -2.76 5.56 -6.79
C CYS A 247 -4.11 5.61 -6.04
N PHE A 248 -5.08 6.43 -6.44
CA PHE A 248 -6.36 6.59 -5.72
C PHE A 248 -7.08 5.27 -5.47
N ASN A 249 -7.37 4.50 -6.52
CA ASN A 249 -8.05 3.19 -6.40
C ASN A 249 -7.29 2.20 -5.50
N PHE A 250 -5.96 2.24 -5.55
CA PHE A 250 -5.11 1.41 -4.72
C PHE A 250 -5.22 1.84 -3.25
N VAL A 251 -5.04 3.13 -2.98
CA VAL A 251 -5.05 3.68 -1.62
C VAL A 251 -6.42 3.51 -0.96
N GLU A 252 -7.51 3.80 -1.68
CA GLU A 252 -8.89 3.59 -1.21
C GLU A 252 -9.08 2.17 -0.65
N ARG A 253 -8.80 1.16 -1.47
CA ARG A 253 -8.94 -0.25 -1.10
C ARG A 253 -7.92 -0.70 -0.07
N HIS A 254 -6.69 -0.18 -0.15
CA HIS A 254 -5.62 -0.50 0.79
C HIS A 254 -5.99 -0.06 2.20
N ILE A 255 -6.43 1.18 2.36
CA ILE A 255 -6.77 1.77 3.65
C ILE A 255 -7.97 1.06 4.29
N VAL A 256 -8.99 0.68 3.51
CA VAL A 256 -10.11 -0.14 4.00
C VAL A 256 -9.61 -1.53 4.43
N ASN A 257 -8.81 -2.21 3.61
CA ASN A 257 -8.23 -3.50 3.98
C ASN A 257 -7.41 -3.42 5.26
N PHE A 258 -6.59 -2.38 5.41
CA PHE A 258 -5.69 -2.19 6.51
C PHE A 258 -6.43 -1.84 7.81
N PHE A 259 -7.28 -0.81 7.81
CA PHE A 259 -7.88 -0.27 9.03
C PHE A 259 -9.26 -0.82 9.38
N ILE A 260 -10.04 -1.28 8.40
CA ILE A 260 -11.37 -1.86 8.64
C ILE A 260 -11.25 -3.37 8.77
N TYR A 261 -10.57 -4.04 7.83
CA TYR A 261 -10.47 -5.50 7.83
C TYR A 261 -9.25 -6.05 8.58
N GLY A 262 -8.29 -5.20 8.98
CA GLY A 262 -7.06 -5.63 9.65
C GLY A 262 -6.20 -6.57 8.80
N ARG A 263 -6.20 -6.34 7.48
CA ARG A 263 -5.43 -7.10 6.49
C ARG A 263 -4.24 -6.27 6.04
N TYR A 264 -3.09 -6.55 6.63
CA TYR A 264 -1.86 -5.74 6.44
C TYR A 264 -1.02 -6.16 5.22
N SER A 265 -1.43 -7.20 4.49
CA SER A 265 -0.71 -7.65 3.29
C SER A 265 -1.24 -6.98 2.04
N LEU A 266 -0.35 -6.45 1.20
CA LEU A 266 -0.72 -5.92 -0.11
C LEU A 266 -1.10 -7.01 -1.12
N VAL A 267 -0.65 -8.24 -0.92
CA VAL A 267 -0.73 -9.34 -1.92
C VAL A 267 -2.13 -9.49 -2.55
N PRO A 268 -3.23 -9.57 -1.78
CA PRO A 268 -4.57 -9.71 -2.37
C PRO A 268 -5.03 -8.48 -3.15
N LEU A 269 -4.53 -7.29 -2.81
CA LEU A 269 -4.94 -6.02 -3.40
C LEU A 269 -4.28 -5.78 -4.76
N LEU A 270 -3.03 -6.22 -4.94
CA LEU A 270 -2.23 -5.87 -6.11
C LEU A 270 -2.88 -6.31 -7.42
N GLN A 271 -3.51 -7.49 -7.45
CA GLN A 271 -4.09 -8.05 -8.67
C GLN A 271 -5.17 -7.16 -9.29
N ASP A 272 -5.90 -6.39 -8.49
CA ASP A 272 -6.94 -5.49 -8.97
C ASP A 272 -6.40 -4.10 -9.34
N ASN A 273 -5.11 -3.82 -9.12
CA ASN A 273 -4.51 -2.50 -9.26
C ASN A 273 -3.50 -2.43 -10.41
N GLN A 274 -3.90 -2.96 -11.57
CA GLN A 274 -3.08 -3.05 -12.79
C GLN A 274 -2.63 -1.67 -13.31
N VAL A 275 -3.50 -0.66 -13.21
CA VAL A 275 -3.21 0.72 -13.63
C VAL A 275 -2.04 1.29 -12.83
N LEU A 276 -2.09 1.20 -11.50
CA LEU A 276 -0.98 1.62 -10.65
C LEU A 276 0.29 0.84 -10.99
N GLY A 277 0.18 -0.48 -11.19
CA GLY A 277 1.33 -1.32 -11.52
C GLY A 277 2.01 -0.94 -12.83
N SER A 278 1.24 -0.58 -13.85
CA SER A 278 1.80 -0.08 -15.10
C SER A 278 2.55 1.24 -14.91
N HIS A 279 2.16 2.03 -13.91
CA HIS A 279 2.77 3.31 -13.58
C HIS A 279 3.97 3.19 -12.64
N THR A 280 3.92 2.39 -11.59
CA THR A 280 4.95 2.41 -10.54
C THR A 280 5.08 1.07 -9.84
N GLY A 281 6.27 0.80 -9.31
CA GLY A 281 6.47 -0.22 -8.29
C GLY A 281 6.14 0.32 -6.90
N ILE A 282 5.87 -0.59 -5.96
CA ILE A 282 5.57 -0.26 -4.57
C ILE A 282 6.67 -0.84 -3.70
N PHE A 283 7.35 0.02 -2.96
CA PHE A 283 8.24 -0.37 -1.88
C PHE A 283 7.45 -0.47 -0.59
N GLU A 284 7.63 -1.58 0.12
CA GLU A 284 7.08 -1.85 1.44
C GLU A 284 8.22 -2.00 2.44
N PHE A 285 8.32 -1.05 3.37
CA PHE A 285 9.21 -1.14 4.52
C PHE A 285 8.38 -1.62 5.71
N CYS A 286 8.87 -2.66 6.38
CA CYS A 286 8.22 -3.22 7.55
C CYS A 286 8.85 -2.62 8.81
N GLY A 287 8.04 -2.11 9.74
CA GLY A 287 8.54 -1.72 11.05
C GLY A 287 9.16 -2.92 11.77
N SER A 288 10.32 -2.71 12.40
CA SER A 288 10.97 -3.77 13.18
C SER A 288 10.17 -4.02 14.45
N LEU A 289 9.73 -5.26 14.65
CA LEU A 289 9.24 -5.68 15.96
C LEU A 289 10.43 -5.90 16.90
N PRO A 290 10.31 -5.59 18.20
CA PRO A 290 11.38 -5.86 19.17
C PRO A 290 11.88 -7.31 19.05
N GLY A 291 13.19 -7.48 18.87
CA GLY A 291 13.84 -8.78 18.75
C GLY A 291 13.75 -9.47 17.38
N GLN A 292 13.13 -8.87 16.36
CA GLN A 292 13.18 -9.40 14.99
C GLN A 292 14.33 -8.78 14.19
N PRO A 293 15.04 -9.58 13.35
CA PRO A 293 16.05 -9.03 12.46
C PRO A 293 15.40 -8.06 11.47
N ASN A 294 16.17 -7.05 11.08
CA ASN A 294 15.74 -6.06 10.11
C ASN A 294 15.38 -6.75 8.79
N LYS A 295 14.15 -6.54 8.34
CA LYS A 295 13.67 -7.07 7.07
C LYS A 295 14.00 -6.07 5.98
N LEU A 296 14.69 -6.55 4.94
CA LEU A 296 14.89 -5.76 3.73
C LEU A 296 13.53 -5.35 3.14
N PRO A 297 13.45 -4.16 2.52
CA PRO A 297 12.23 -3.71 1.87
C PRO A 297 11.76 -4.70 0.80
N ALA A 298 10.45 -4.90 0.72
CA ALA A 298 9.84 -5.62 -0.37
C ALA A 298 9.50 -4.67 -1.51
N LEU A 299 9.92 -5.00 -2.73
CA LEU A 299 9.56 -4.28 -3.94
C LEU A 299 8.55 -5.09 -4.74
N TYR A 300 7.33 -4.58 -4.85
CA TYR A 300 6.30 -5.13 -5.72
C TYR A 300 6.38 -4.43 -7.08
N ARG A 301 6.59 -5.21 -8.13
CA ARG A 301 6.60 -4.73 -9.51
C ARG A 301 5.56 -5.45 -10.34
N TRP A 302 4.92 -4.69 -11.20
CA TRP A 302 4.01 -5.23 -12.18
C TRP A 302 4.77 -5.69 -13.42
N SER A 303 4.33 -6.79 -14.01
CA SER A 303 4.89 -7.37 -15.21
C SER A 303 3.80 -7.64 -16.23
N HIS A 304 4.06 -7.27 -17.47
CA HIS A 304 3.20 -7.60 -18.60
C HIS A 304 4.04 -8.00 -19.81
N PRO A 305 3.81 -9.18 -20.43
CA PRO A 305 4.66 -9.71 -21.49
C PRO A 305 4.87 -8.76 -22.67
N SER A 306 3.91 -7.88 -22.98
CA SER A 306 4.01 -6.95 -24.12
C SER A 306 4.25 -5.47 -23.75
N LYS A 307 4.15 -5.09 -22.47
CA LYS A 307 4.20 -3.67 -22.05
C LYS A 307 5.33 -3.37 -21.09
N ALA A 308 5.53 -4.24 -20.11
CA ALA A 308 6.54 -4.08 -19.08
C ALA A 308 7.05 -5.46 -18.61
N PRO A 309 7.72 -6.26 -19.46
CA PRO A 309 8.23 -7.57 -19.07
C PRO A 309 9.16 -7.44 -17.86
N PHE A 310 8.76 -8.06 -16.76
CA PHE A 310 9.43 -8.01 -15.46
C PHE A 310 9.65 -6.58 -14.95
N GLY A 311 8.69 -5.69 -15.21
CA GLY A 311 8.72 -4.28 -14.82
C GLY A 311 9.59 -3.39 -15.71
N GLN A 312 10.25 -3.94 -16.74
CA GLN A 312 11.03 -3.15 -17.69
C GLN A 312 10.14 -2.65 -18.81
N ARG A 313 9.88 -1.34 -18.85
CA ARG A 313 8.98 -0.74 -19.83
C ARG A 313 9.57 -0.81 -21.23
N ILE A 314 8.72 -1.09 -22.20
CA ILE A 314 9.13 -1.13 -23.60
C ILE A 314 8.72 0.19 -24.26
N SER A 315 9.68 0.83 -24.93
CA SER A 315 9.37 1.99 -25.76
C SER A 315 8.38 1.60 -26.87
N PRO A 316 7.33 2.40 -27.12
CA PRO A 316 6.43 2.17 -28.25
C PRO A 316 7.16 2.32 -29.60
N GLN A 317 8.35 2.91 -29.62
CA GLN A 317 9.17 3.11 -30.81
C GLN A 317 10.38 2.17 -30.83
N CYS A 318 10.59 1.49 -31.96
CA CYS A 318 11.78 0.66 -32.13
C CYS A 318 13.05 1.52 -32.15
N LYS A 319 14.01 1.25 -31.26
CA LYS A 319 15.25 2.05 -31.17
C LYS A 319 16.14 2.01 -32.43
N PHE A 320 16.00 0.98 -33.27
CA PHE A 320 16.77 0.80 -34.51
C PHE A 320 16.08 1.47 -35.71
N CYS A 321 14.89 1.00 -36.10
CA CYS A 321 14.21 1.49 -37.30
C CYS A 321 13.29 2.70 -37.06
N LYS A 322 13.14 3.14 -35.81
CA LYS A 322 12.30 4.27 -35.38
C LYS A 322 10.80 4.16 -35.70
N CYS A 323 10.34 3.02 -36.21
CA CYS A 323 8.91 2.76 -36.42
C CYS A 323 8.20 2.54 -35.07
N VAL A 324 6.97 3.06 -34.97
CA VAL A 324 6.11 2.96 -33.78
C VAL A 324 5.25 1.70 -33.86
N ASN A 325 4.96 1.08 -32.71
CA ASN A 325 4.09 -0.11 -32.57
C ASN A 325 4.55 -1.36 -33.33
N THR A 326 5.81 -1.41 -33.79
CA THR A 326 6.38 -2.55 -34.51
C THR A 326 7.09 -3.56 -33.60
N VAL A 327 7.45 -3.17 -32.37
CA VAL A 327 8.01 -4.08 -31.37
C VAL A 327 6.89 -4.97 -30.82
N LYS A 328 7.05 -6.28 -30.96
CA LYS A 328 6.08 -7.28 -30.50
C LYS A 328 6.76 -8.38 -29.70
N THR A 329 6.03 -8.95 -28.75
CA THR A 329 6.41 -10.20 -28.10
C THR A 329 6.41 -11.32 -29.14
N VAL A 330 7.52 -12.05 -29.23
CA VAL A 330 7.64 -13.21 -30.14
C VAL A 330 7.80 -14.52 -29.39
N HIS A 331 8.18 -14.48 -28.12
CA HIS A 331 8.34 -15.66 -27.29
C HIS A 331 8.18 -15.30 -25.82
N VAL A 332 7.50 -16.16 -25.08
CA VAL A 332 7.41 -16.15 -23.62
C VAL A 332 7.76 -17.56 -23.17
N SER A 333 8.88 -17.70 -22.49
CA SER A 333 9.31 -18.98 -21.89
C SER A 333 8.83 -19.02 -20.46
N ASP A 334 7.99 -20.01 -20.19
CA ASP A 334 7.47 -20.27 -18.85
C ASP A 334 8.53 -20.84 -17.92
N ASP A 335 9.41 -21.70 -18.42
CA ASP A 335 10.42 -22.40 -17.62
C ASP A 335 11.60 -21.50 -17.27
N SER A 336 12.03 -20.67 -18.22
CA SER A 336 13.20 -19.79 -18.05
C SER A 336 12.84 -18.36 -17.66
N TYR A 337 11.55 -18.09 -17.39
CA TYR A 337 11.00 -16.76 -17.12
C TYR A 337 11.60 -15.69 -18.04
N THR A 338 11.50 -15.93 -19.35
CA THR A 338 12.15 -15.09 -20.36
C THR A 338 11.11 -14.58 -21.35
N VAL A 339 11.14 -13.28 -21.63
CA VAL A 339 10.28 -12.64 -22.62
C VAL A 339 11.15 -12.07 -23.74
N VAL A 340 10.88 -12.44 -24.99
CA VAL A 340 11.64 -11.97 -26.15
C VAL A 340 10.78 -11.07 -27.02
N HIS A 341 11.32 -9.90 -27.31
CA HIS A 341 10.71 -8.90 -28.18
C HIS A 341 11.51 -8.78 -29.47
N ARG A 342 10.81 -8.61 -30.60
CA ARG A 342 11.41 -8.30 -31.90
C ARG A 342 10.63 -7.21 -32.61
N CYS A 343 11.33 -6.41 -33.40
CA CYS A 343 10.67 -5.48 -34.31
C CYS A 343 10.18 -6.23 -35.55
N LYS A 344 8.89 -6.10 -35.87
CA LYS A 344 8.26 -6.71 -37.06
C LYS A 344 8.33 -5.82 -38.32
N TYR A 345 9.02 -4.68 -38.26
CA TYR A 345 9.15 -3.80 -39.42
C TYR A 345 9.98 -4.45 -40.53
N ILE A 346 9.46 -4.39 -41.76
CA ILE A 346 10.14 -4.79 -42.99
C ILE A 346 10.16 -3.56 -43.89
N SER A 347 11.35 -3.15 -44.32
CA SER A 347 11.50 -2.02 -45.24
C SER A 347 10.93 -2.32 -46.63
N LYS A 348 10.73 -1.28 -47.46
CA LYS A 348 10.32 -1.44 -48.86
C LYS A 348 11.25 -2.34 -49.68
N LYS A 349 12.51 -2.50 -49.26
CA LYS A 349 13.52 -3.37 -49.90
C LYS A 349 13.54 -4.79 -49.32
N GLY A 350 12.52 -5.20 -48.56
CA GLY A 350 12.43 -6.53 -47.94
C GLY A 350 13.35 -6.76 -46.73
N LYS A 351 14.17 -5.79 -46.33
CA LYS A 351 15.05 -5.94 -45.15
C LYS A 351 14.26 -5.80 -43.85
N SER A 352 14.31 -6.83 -42.99
CA SER A 352 13.72 -6.82 -41.64
C SER A 352 14.57 -6.04 -40.64
N CYS A 353 13.93 -5.35 -39.70
CA CYS A 353 14.62 -4.72 -38.58
C CYS A 353 15.25 -5.77 -37.64
N LEU A 354 16.52 -5.58 -37.27
CA LEU A 354 17.29 -6.51 -36.44
C LEU A 354 17.07 -6.33 -34.92
N PHE A 355 16.23 -5.38 -34.51
CA PHE A 355 15.99 -5.14 -33.07
C PHE A 355 15.43 -6.40 -32.40
N ARG A 356 16.16 -6.84 -31.37
CA ARG A 356 15.77 -7.91 -30.46
C ARG A 356 16.10 -7.49 -29.03
N ALA A 357 15.15 -7.66 -28.12
CA ALA A 357 15.35 -7.50 -26.69
C ALA A 357 14.96 -8.79 -25.97
N VAL A 358 15.73 -9.16 -24.96
CA VAL A 358 15.48 -10.33 -24.12
C VAL A 358 15.39 -9.85 -22.68
N TYR A 359 14.24 -10.09 -22.07
CA TYR A 359 13.94 -9.74 -20.70
C TYR A 359 13.92 -11.01 -19.88
N LYS A 360 14.56 -10.99 -18.71
CA LYS A 360 14.56 -12.12 -17.77
C LYS A 360 14.02 -11.65 -16.43
N MET A 361 13.33 -12.54 -15.73
CA MET A 361 12.93 -12.29 -14.35
C MET A 361 14.17 -12.05 -13.49
N PRO A 362 14.21 -10.98 -12.68
CA PRO A 362 15.32 -10.76 -11.76
C PRO A 362 15.47 -11.92 -10.79
N THR A 363 16.71 -12.25 -10.44
CA THR A 363 17.03 -13.29 -9.46
C THR A 363 16.31 -13.01 -8.14
N GLY A 364 15.66 -14.03 -7.58
CA GLY A 364 14.89 -13.91 -6.34
C GLY A 364 13.51 -13.25 -6.50
N GLY A 365 13.05 -13.04 -7.73
CA GLY A 365 11.67 -12.65 -8.00
C GLY A 365 10.69 -13.77 -7.68
N GLU A 366 9.58 -13.43 -7.03
CA GLU A 366 8.51 -14.36 -6.70
C GLU A 366 7.17 -13.81 -7.20
N TRP A 367 6.41 -14.60 -7.96
CA TRP A 367 5.09 -14.19 -8.42
C TRP A 367 4.11 -14.07 -7.26
N VAL A 368 3.43 -12.93 -7.18
CA VAL A 368 2.39 -12.68 -6.18
C VAL A 368 1.22 -13.64 -6.44
N LEU A 369 0.84 -14.41 -5.42
CA LEU A 369 -0.16 -15.49 -5.52
C LEU A 369 0.24 -16.63 -6.50
N GLY A 370 1.52 -16.75 -6.85
CA GLY A 370 1.99 -17.76 -7.81
C GLY A 370 1.47 -17.56 -9.24
N ARG A 371 0.81 -16.42 -9.52
CA ARG A 371 0.23 -16.14 -10.84
C ARG A 371 1.27 -15.46 -11.73
N LYS A 372 1.72 -16.18 -12.75
CA LYS A 372 2.50 -15.64 -13.87
C LYS A 372 1.55 -15.11 -14.95
N PRO A 373 1.91 -14.03 -15.68
CA PRO A 373 1.08 -13.51 -16.75
C PRO A 373 1.24 -14.40 -17.99
N ALA A 374 0.13 -14.87 -18.55
CA ALA A 374 0.16 -15.62 -19.79
C ALA A 374 0.38 -14.69 -21.00
N SER A 375 0.90 -15.23 -22.10
CA SER A 375 1.28 -14.46 -23.29
C SER A 375 0.13 -13.70 -23.97
N PHE A 376 -1.11 -14.16 -23.76
CA PHE A 376 -2.34 -13.62 -24.35
C PHE A 376 -3.23 -12.90 -23.32
N GLU A 377 -2.83 -12.82 -22.06
CA GLU A 377 -3.62 -12.09 -21.06
C GLU A 377 -3.54 -10.58 -21.32
N GLN A 378 -4.70 -9.91 -21.17
CA GLN A 378 -4.77 -8.45 -21.21
C GLN A 378 -4.31 -7.82 -19.88
N GLN A 379 -4.31 -8.61 -18.81
CA GLN A 379 -3.88 -8.20 -17.48
C GLN A 379 -2.44 -8.63 -17.27
N GLY A 380 -1.67 -7.80 -16.57
CA GLY A 380 -0.36 -8.21 -16.09
C GLY A 380 -0.47 -8.93 -14.75
N SER A 381 0.68 -9.30 -14.21
CA SER A 381 0.79 -9.91 -12.89
C SER A 381 1.88 -9.22 -12.09
N TRP A 382 1.74 -9.27 -10.77
CA TRP A 382 2.73 -8.70 -9.86
C TRP A 382 3.73 -9.75 -9.42
N PHE A 383 4.97 -9.32 -9.25
CA PHE A 383 5.99 -10.10 -8.59
C PHE A 383 6.65 -9.27 -7.49
N LYS A 384 7.18 -9.96 -6.49
CA LYS A 384 7.86 -9.41 -5.34
C LYS A 384 9.36 -9.66 -5.48
N LEU A 385 10.15 -8.65 -5.12
CA LEU A 385 11.60 -8.73 -4.97
C LEU A 385 11.97 -8.31 -3.56
N LYS A 386 13.07 -8.86 -3.04
CA LYS A 386 13.79 -8.22 -1.94
C LYS A 386 14.63 -7.09 -2.53
N TRP A 387 14.58 -5.92 -1.93
CA TRP A 387 15.47 -4.84 -2.35
C TRP A 387 16.92 -5.25 -2.04
N VAL A 388 17.79 -5.01 -3.00
CA VAL A 388 19.23 -5.19 -2.88
C VAL A 388 19.84 -3.86 -3.28
N ALA A 389 20.76 -3.34 -2.46
CA ALA A 389 21.53 -2.15 -2.81
C ALA A 389 22.25 -2.41 -4.12
N VAL A 390 21.85 -1.70 -5.17
CA VAL A 390 22.54 -1.74 -6.45
C VAL A 390 23.82 -0.94 -6.21
N GLY A 391 24.97 -1.62 -6.20
CA GLY A 391 26.26 -0.94 -6.09
C GLY A 391 26.37 0.16 -7.15
N ALA A 392 26.95 1.31 -6.78
CA ALA A 392 26.93 2.57 -7.54
C ALA A 392 27.35 2.49 -9.04
N ASN A 393 27.88 1.34 -9.48
CA ASN A 393 28.36 1.11 -10.85
C ASN A 393 27.36 0.37 -11.76
N GLN A 394 26.23 -0.14 -11.25
CA GLN A 394 25.16 -0.65 -12.13
C GLN A 394 24.22 0.50 -12.47
N LYS A 395 24.48 1.17 -13.60
CA LYS A 395 23.48 2.03 -14.24
C LYS A 395 22.21 1.22 -14.39
N VAL A 396 21.15 1.63 -13.69
CA VAL A 396 19.80 1.09 -13.89
C VAL A 396 19.45 1.45 -15.33
N GLY A 397 19.55 0.48 -16.23
CA GLY A 397 19.29 0.69 -17.64
C GLY A 397 17.86 1.12 -17.86
N GLU A 398 17.68 2.30 -18.44
CA GLU A 398 16.45 2.74 -19.12
C GLU A 398 16.19 1.92 -20.39
#